data_AF-A0A382KK05-F1
#
_entry.id   AF-A0A382KK05-F1
#
_cell.length_a   1.000
_cell.length_b   1.000
_cell.length_c   1.000
_cell.angle_alpha   90.00
_cell.angle_beta   90.00
_cell.angle_gamma   90.00
#
_symmetry.space_group_name_H-M   'P 1'
#
loop_
_entity.id
_entity.type
_entity.pdbx_description
1 polymer ?
#
loop_
_entity_poly.entity_id
_entity_poly.type
_entity_poly.pdbx_seq_one_letter_code
_entity_poly.pdbx_strand_id
1 'polypeptide(L)'
;KKKTRYHFILAQLNQQHQNYNKAISYYDKVIKVNPKYEMVFNSKINKAQCFQENSEYSKKVEEELLKMTKDEKNKEYLDQIYYVIAKMNLSQKDTVSAINNFTLSTEKSKYNDDQKSKSFLDLGRIFYLKSNYLSASEFYDSTITFMDSNHKEYNQVKEKQVLLAELAMYLNTITLEDSLQRLAKMSEAELNKTINEIIIAEQKKELEKQELARQKSQHMFENNRYGERENNFGQKTSGGKWYFYNPATLSFGHSEFIKKWGKRKNEDNWRRSDKKISIEMERDSTTLNQENVENESITNKKDPKYYKDRVPLTKEKLEESNLNIIEAYFQASLIYKDYLNENKKAINMLSSIIKKYPKNKSHCPIAHYNLYKMYFENNKPKKAEECKKMLLKNFPESKYSKLLYQPDYLTNIEQKR
;
A
#
# COMPACT_ATOMS: atom_id res chain seq x y z
N LYS A 1 26.83 -15.22 31.61
CA LYS A 1 26.15 -15.59 30.35
C LYS A 1 24.76 -16.20 30.57
N LYS A 2 24.60 -17.37 31.21
CA LYS A 2 23.26 -18.00 31.44
C LYS A 2 22.30 -17.12 32.25
N LYS A 3 22.75 -16.52 33.36
CA LYS A 3 21.96 -15.60 34.21
C LYS A 3 21.41 -14.39 33.45
N THR A 4 22.20 -13.78 32.58
CA THR A 4 21.81 -12.63 31.74
C THR A 4 20.68 -13.01 30.78
N ARG A 5 20.76 -14.18 30.14
CA ARG A 5 19.71 -14.71 29.26
C ARG A 5 18.41 -14.96 30.03
N TYR A 6 18.48 -15.49 31.25
CA TYR A 6 17.28 -15.66 32.09
C TYR A 6 16.63 -14.33 32.47
N HIS A 7 17.42 -13.30 32.82
CA HIS A 7 16.86 -11.97 33.07
C HIS A 7 16.17 -11.40 31.82
N PHE A 8 16.74 -11.58 30.64
CA PHE A 8 16.12 -11.13 29.39
C PHE A 8 14.78 -11.82 29.12
N ILE A 9 14.72 -13.14 29.27
CA ILE A 9 13.48 -13.92 29.08
C ILE A 9 12.43 -13.53 30.13
N LEU A 10 12.83 -13.38 31.40
CA LEU A 10 11.92 -12.91 32.46
C LEU A 10 11.38 -11.52 32.15
N ALA A 11 12.19 -10.63 31.57
CA ALA A 11 11.75 -9.31 31.16
C ALA A 11 10.68 -9.40 30.05
N GLN A 12 10.92 -10.21 29.01
CA GLN A 12 9.97 -10.42 27.91
C GLN A 12 8.64 -11.01 28.39
N LEU A 13 8.68 -12.03 29.27
CA LEU A 13 7.47 -12.63 29.85
C LEU A 13 6.69 -11.60 30.67
N ASN A 14 7.36 -10.82 31.51
CA ASN A 14 6.68 -9.78 32.28
C ASN A 14 6.09 -8.69 31.36
N GLN A 15 6.77 -8.31 30.28
CA GLN A 15 6.25 -7.38 29.28
C GLN A 15 4.97 -7.92 28.61
N GLN A 16 4.97 -9.20 28.21
CA GLN A 16 3.79 -9.85 27.61
C GLN A 16 2.59 -9.90 28.58
N HIS A 17 2.85 -10.09 29.87
CA HIS A 17 1.84 -10.03 30.93
C HIS A 17 1.53 -8.61 31.43
N GLN A 18 2.00 -7.56 30.72
CA GLN A 18 1.79 -6.14 31.06
C GLN A 18 2.33 -5.73 32.46
N ASN A 19 3.21 -6.54 33.04
CA ASN A 19 3.92 -6.26 34.30
C ASN A 19 5.13 -5.34 34.05
N TYR A 20 4.89 -4.14 33.52
CA TYR A 20 5.91 -3.25 32.97
C TYR A 20 7.01 -2.88 33.96
N ASN A 21 6.67 -2.58 35.22
CA ASN A 21 7.69 -2.26 36.25
C ASN A 21 8.68 -3.41 36.47
N LYS A 22 8.20 -4.67 36.49
CA LYS A 22 9.06 -5.85 36.61
C LYS A 22 9.87 -6.08 35.34
N ALA A 23 9.26 -5.90 34.17
CA ALA A 23 9.94 -6.03 32.88
C ALA A 23 11.12 -5.05 32.78
N ILE A 24 10.88 -3.76 33.09
CA ILE A 24 11.89 -2.70 33.11
C ILE A 24 13.04 -3.07 34.06
N SER A 25 12.73 -3.50 35.29
CA SER A 25 13.76 -3.92 36.27
C SER A 25 14.65 -5.06 35.75
N TYR A 26 14.07 -6.05 35.05
CA TYR A 26 14.85 -7.15 34.48
C TYR A 26 15.67 -6.71 33.26
N TYR A 27 15.15 -5.83 32.40
CA TYR A 27 15.94 -5.25 31.32
C TYR A 27 17.12 -4.43 31.83
N ASP A 28 16.94 -3.65 32.90
CA ASP A 28 18.03 -2.90 33.54
C ASP A 28 19.12 -3.83 34.08
N LYS A 29 18.75 -4.97 34.66
CA LYS A 29 19.72 -6.01 35.08
C LYS A 29 20.51 -6.56 33.90
N VAL A 30 19.90 -6.70 32.72
CA VAL A 30 20.60 -7.15 31.51
C VAL A 30 21.57 -6.07 31.03
N ILE A 31 21.11 -4.82 30.92
CA ILE A 31 21.92 -3.69 30.45
C ILE A 31 23.14 -3.47 31.37
N LYS A 32 22.95 -3.56 32.70
CA LYS A 32 24.03 -3.39 33.68
C LYS A 32 25.15 -4.43 33.56
N VAL A 33 24.83 -5.64 33.13
CA VAL A 33 25.82 -6.71 32.92
C VAL A 33 26.62 -6.49 31.62
N ASN A 34 26.18 -5.57 30.76
CA ASN A 34 26.82 -5.19 29.50
C ASN A 34 27.20 -6.40 28.61
N PRO A 35 26.23 -7.25 28.21
CA PRO A 35 26.46 -8.34 27.27
C PRO A 35 26.81 -7.83 25.86
N LYS A 36 26.87 -8.73 24.86
CA LYS A 36 27.01 -8.35 23.46
C LYS A 36 26.00 -7.25 23.08
N TYR A 37 26.44 -6.33 22.22
CA TYR A 37 25.69 -5.13 21.85
C TYR A 37 24.24 -5.42 21.45
N GLU A 38 24.01 -6.41 20.60
CA GLU A 38 22.68 -6.84 20.17
C GLU A 38 21.71 -7.11 21.33
N MET A 39 22.19 -7.74 22.40
CA MET A 39 21.37 -8.03 23.58
C MET A 39 21.10 -6.76 24.41
N VAL A 40 22.07 -5.85 24.48
CA VAL A 40 21.88 -4.53 25.11
C VAL A 40 20.86 -3.71 24.33
N PHE A 41 21.02 -3.64 23.01
CA PHE A 41 20.10 -2.97 22.09
C PHE A 41 18.68 -3.50 22.25
N ASN A 42 18.48 -4.81 22.11
CA ASN A 42 17.17 -5.44 22.27
C ASN A 42 16.57 -5.21 23.67
N SER A 43 17.41 -5.16 24.71
CA SER A 43 16.94 -4.84 26.07
C SER A 43 16.46 -3.40 26.18
N LYS A 44 17.17 -2.43 25.57
CA LYS A 44 16.76 -1.03 25.53
C LYS A 44 15.47 -0.84 24.74
N ILE A 45 15.38 -1.46 23.57
CA ILE A 45 14.19 -1.43 22.70
C ILE A 45 12.96 -2.00 23.42
N ASN A 46 13.07 -3.19 24.00
CA ASN A 46 11.93 -3.81 24.69
C ASN A 46 11.56 -3.08 25.99
N LYS A 47 12.56 -2.57 26.73
CA LYS A 47 12.34 -1.67 27.87
C LYS A 47 11.58 -0.41 27.45
N ALA A 48 11.94 0.17 26.31
CA ALA A 48 11.28 1.35 25.78
C ALA A 48 9.82 1.10 25.42
N GLN A 49 9.49 -0.10 24.93
CA GLN A 49 8.11 -0.52 24.66
C GLN A 49 7.26 -0.73 25.93
N CYS A 50 7.86 -0.71 27.13
CA CYS A 50 7.14 -0.74 28.41
C CYS A 50 6.71 0.67 28.86
N PHE A 51 6.30 1.53 27.93
CA PHE A 51 5.90 2.91 28.22
C PHE A 51 4.48 2.96 28.84
N GLN A 52 4.23 4.01 29.63
CA GLN A 52 2.90 4.35 30.14
C GLN A 52 2.47 5.70 29.55
N GLU A 53 1.18 5.86 29.27
CA GLU A 53 0.64 7.10 28.66
C GLU A 53 1.00 8.31 29.53
N ASN A 54 1.58 9.35 28.91
CA ASN A 54 1.90 10.65 29.52
C ASN A 54 2.77 10.60 30.80
N SER A 55 3.68 9.64 30.92
CA SER A 55 4.61 9.58 32.06
C SER A 55 5.93 10.32 31.80
N GLU A 56 6.57 10.82 32.87
CA GLU A 56 7.94 11.38 32.81
C GLU A 56 8.95 10.35 32.29
N TYR A 57 8.72 9.07 32.61
CA TYR A 57 9.49 7.96 32.09
C TYR A 57 9.44 7.89 30.55
N SER A 58 8.26 8.03 29.94
CA SER A 58 8.08 7.98 28.48
C SER A 58 8.88 9.07 27.76
N LYS A 59 8.93 10.29 28.31
CA LYS A 59 9.76 11.39 27.75
C LYS A 59 11.26 11.05 27.80
N LYS A 60 11.74 10.56 28.95
CA LYS A 60 13.14 10.15 29.12
C LYS A 60 13.54 9.03 28.16
N VAL A 61 12.64 8.07 27.95
CA VAL A 61 12.85 6.96 27.00
C VAL A 61 12.92 7.48 25.56
N GLU A 62 12.03 8.39 25.17
CA GLU A 62 12.03 8.97 23.83
C GLU A 62 13.34 9.71 23.54
N GLU A 63 13.82 10.53 24.48
CA GLU A 63 15.12 11.19 24.38
C GLU A 63 16.29 10.20 24.26
N GLU A 64 16.24 9.06 24.98
CA GLU A 64 17.24 8.00 24.85
C GLU A 64 17.22 7.38 23.44
N LEU A 65 16.04 7.07 22.91
CA LEU A 65 15.90 6.53 21.55
C LEU A 65 16.38 7.52 20.49
N LEU A 66 16.06 8.82 20.63
CA LEU A 66 16.55 9.87 19.73
C LEU A 66 18.07 10.07 19.80
N LYS A 67 18.70 9.78 20.94
CA LYS A 67 20.17 9.72 21.01
C LYS A 67 20.69 8.47 20.30
N MET A 68 20.00 7.33 20.45
CA MET A 68 20.36 6.09 19.77
C MET A 68 20.30 6.22 18.25
N THR A 69 19.38 7.01 17.68
CA THR A 69 19.34 7.22 16.21
C THR A 69 20.55 7.98 15.66
N LYS A 70 21.31 8.68 16.52
CA LYS A 70 22.52 9.43 16.15
C LYS A 70 23.82 8.65 16.37
N ASP A 71 23.77 7.53 17.09
CA ASP A 71 24.94 6.69 17.36
C ASP A 71 25.25 5.79 16.16
N GLU A 72 26.49 5.84 15.65
CA GLU A 72 26.92 5.03 14.51
C GLU A 72 26.75 3.52 14.75
N LYS A 73 26.81 3.07 16.00
CA LYS A 73 26.58 1.65 16.37
C LYS A 73 25.17 1.17 16.05
N ASN A 74 24.22 2.09 15.90
CA ASN A 74 22.82 1.80 15.61
C ASN A 74 22.47 1.90 14.12
N LYS A 75 23.44 2.15 13.24
CA LYS A 75 23.17 2.35 11.80
C LYS A 75 22.35 1.21 11.18
N GLU A 76 22.56 -0.02 11.65
CA GLU A 76 21.83 -1.23 11.19
C GLU A 76 20.50 -1.46 11.90
N TYR A 77 20.21 -0.73 12.98
CA TYR A 77 19.03 -0.90 13.82
C TYR A 77 18.09 0.32 13.83
N LEU A 78 18.34 1.30 12.95
CA LEU A 78 17.56 2.53 12.88
C LEU A 78 16.07 2.27 12.62
N ASP A 79 15.77 1.25 11.81
CA ASP A 79 14.39 0.81 11.54
C ASP A 79 13.64 0.47 12.83
N GLN A 80 14.24 -0.36 13.67
CA GLN A 80 13.66 -0.78 14.95
C GLN A 80 13.53 0.39 15.94
N ILE A 81 14.52 1.30 15.98
CA ILE A 81 14.44 2.49 16.85
C ILE A 81 13.28 3.39 16.42
N TYR A 82 13.20 3.73 15.13
CA TYR A 82 12.11 4.57 14.61
C TYR A 82 10.75 3.93 14.80
N TYR A 83 10.64 2.61 14.63
CA TYR A 83 9.40 1.89 14.91
C TYR A 83 8.94 2.04 16.36
N VAL A 84 9.85 1.91 17.33
CA VAL A 84 9.49 2.07 18.75
C VAL A 84 9.08 3.51 19.06
N ILE A 85 9.82 4.50 18.55
CA ILE A 85 9.43 5.92 18.67
C ILE A 85 8.03 6.13 18.08
N ALA A 86 7.73 5.53 16.92
CA ALA A 86 6.41 5.63 16.32
C ALA A 86 5.29 5.02 17.19
N LYS A 87 5.53 3.86 17.81
CA LYS A 87 4.57 3.24 18.76
C LYS A 87 4.37 4.10 20.00
N MET A 88 5.42 4.75 20.50
CA MET A 88 5.33 5.70 21.62
C MET A 88 4.51 6.93 21.24
N ASN A 89 4.75 7.52 20.07
CA ASN A 89 3.98 8.67 19.60
C ASN A 89 2.50 8.31 19.42
N LEU A 90 2.22 7.12 18.89
CA LEU A 90 0.86 6.63 18.72
C LEU A 90 0.13 6.45 20.06
N SER A 91 0.82 5.94 21.10
CA SER A 91 0.22 5.79 22.44
C SER A 91 -0.03 7.12 23.14
N GLN A 92 0.77 8.15 22.83
CA GLN A 92 0.56 9.53 23.26
C GLN A 92 -0.45 10.29 22.39
N LYS A 93 -1.10 9.61 21.43
CA LYS A 93 -2.06 10.18 20.48
C LYS A 93 -1.47 11.20 19.50
N ASP A 94 -0.14 11.33 19.44
CA ASP A 94 0.56 12.08 18.39
C ASP A 94 0.65 11.23 17.12
N THR A 95 -0.45 11.22 16.38
CA THR A 95 -0.57 10.45 15.14
C THR A 95 0.34 10.98 14.03
N VAL A 96 0.64 12.28 14.03
CA VAL A 96 1.49 12.90 13.00
C VAL A 96 2.92 12.43 13.15
N SER A 97 3.47 12.54 14.37
CA SER A 97 4.82 12.05 14.65
C SER A 97 4.91 10.54 14.55
N ALA A 98 3.83 9.80 14.87
CA ALA A 98 3.78 8.35 14.65
C ALA A 98 3.92 8.00 13.17
N ILE A 99 3.13 8.61 12.29
CA ILE A 99 3.21 8.38 10.83
C ILE A 99 4.63 8.70 10.32
N ASN A 100 5.20 9.84 10.70
CA ASN A 100 6.55 10.22 10.28
C ASN A 100 7.60 9.18 10.69
N ASN A 101 7.56 8.71 11.94
CA ASN A 101 8.53 7.74 12.44
C ASN A 101 8.30 6.33 11.87
N PHE A 102 7.06 5.90 11.61
CA PHE A 102 6.83 4.65 10.88
C PHE A 102 7.36 4.72 9.45
N THR A 103 7.20 5.85 8.76
CA THR A 103 7.78 6.06 7.43
C THR A 103 9.31 6.02 7.48
N LEU A 104 9.93 6.68 8.46
CA LEU A 104 11.38 6.57 8.65
C LEU A 104 11.81 5.13 8.92
N SER A 105 11.04 4.36 9.70
CA SER A 105 11.30 2.94 9.92
C SER A 105 11.31 2.13 8.62
N THR A 106 10.33 2.34 7.73
CA THR A 106 10.27 1.63 6.43
C THR A 106 11.41 2.04 5.49
N GLU A 107 11.83 3.31 5.51
CA GLU A 107 12.95 3.83 4.72
C GLU A 107 14.31 3.29 5.21
N LYS A 108 14.49 3.17 6.53
CA LYS A 108 15.73 2.65 7.12
C LYS A 108 15.82 1.12 7.06
N SER A 109 14.69 0.41 6.96
CA SER A 109 14.70 -1.02 6.75
C SER A 109 15.08 -1.39 5.30
N LYS A 110 16.39 -1.65 5.10
CA LYS A 110 16.97 -2.04 3.81
C LYS A 110 16.97 -3.55 3.58
N TYR A 111 17.14 -4.34 4.64
CA TYR A 111 17.30 -5.80 4.59
C TYR A 111 16.46 -6.53 5.64
N ASN A 112 15.61 -5.81 6.36
CA ASN A 112 14.81 -6.33 7.47
C ASN A 112 13.31 -6.30 7.10
N ASP A 113 12.93 -7.22 6.22
CA ASP A 113 11.57 -7.28 5.67
C ASP A 113 10.51 -7.48 6.75
N ASP A 114 10.82 -8.21 7.82
CA ASP A 114 9.95 -8.35 8.99
C ASP A 114 9.63 -6.99 9.64
N GLN A 115 10.65 -6.20 9.99
CA GLN A 115 10.45 -4.85 10.56
C GLN A 115 9.75 -3.91 9.58
N LYS A 116 10.06 -4.05 8.29
CA LYS A 116 9.44 -3.24 7.22
C LYS A 116 7.95 -3.53 7.11
N SER A 117 7.57 -4.81 7.11
CA SER A 117 6.19 -5.26 7.07
C SER A 117 5.39 -4.78 8.29
N LYS A 118 5.97 -4.84 9.50
CA LYS A 118 5.35 -4.31 10.73
C LYS A 118 5.06 -2.81 10.64
N SER A 119 6.02 -2.06 10.12
CA SER A 119 5.91 -0.60 10.00
C SER A 119 4.86 -0.21 8.95
N PHE A 120 4.83 -0.89 7.80
CA PHE A 120 3.77 -0.71 6.80
C PHE A 120 2.40 -1.12 7.33
N LEU A 121 2.30 -2.21 8.09
CA LEU A 121 1.04 -2.66 8.66
C LEU A 121 0.46 -1.63 9.62
N ASP A 122 1.29 -1.06 10.50
CA ASP A 122 0.85 -0.03 11.43
C ASP A 122 0.46 1.28 10.69
N LEU A 123 1.16 1.67 9.63
CA LEU A 123 0.73 2.76 8.74
C LEU A 123 -0.64 2.47 8.11
N GLY A 124 -0.81 1.29 7.51
CA GLY A 124 -2.07 0.86 6.89
C GLY A 124 -3.23 0.87 7.88
N ARG A 125 -2.99 0.43 9.12
CA ARG A 125 -3.98 0.49 10.21
C ARG A 125 -4.35 1.93 10.57
N ILE A 126 -3.38 2.84 10.69
CA ILE A 126 -3.65 4.26 10.98
C ILE A 126 -4.52 4.89 9.89
N PHE A 127 -4.14 4.70 8.61
CA PHE A 127 -4.91 5.28 7.51
C PHE A 127 -6.30 4.66 7.37
N TYR A 128 -6.42 3.35 7.63
CA TYR A 128 -7.71 2.66 7.69
C TYR A 128 -8.62 3.24 8.78
N LEU A 129 -8.10 3.46 10.00
CA LEU A 129 -8.85 4.05 11.11
C LEU A 129 -9.29 5.49 10.84
N LYS A 130 -8.50 6.25 10.06
CA LYS A 130 -8.86 7.60 9.59
C LYS A 130 -9.80 7.57 8.39
N SER A 131 -10.29 6.39 7.99
CA SER A 131 -11.09 6.14 6.80
C SER A 131 -10.44 6.68 5.50
N ASN A 132 -9.12 6.82 5.46
CA ASN A 132 -8.36 7.13 4.25
C ASN A 132 -7.93 5.81 3.58
N TYR A 133 -8.87 5.23 2.84
CA TYR A 133 -8.73 3.89 2.29
C TYR A 133 -7.76 3.79 1.10
N LEU A 134 -7.53 4.89 0.38
CA LEU A 134 -6.54 4.92 -0.71
C LEU A 134 -5.13 4.71 -0.14
N SER A 135 -4.73 5.55 0.84
CA SER A 135 -3.44 5.38 1.51
C SER A 135 -3.37 4.06 2.27
N ALA A 136 -4.47 3.63 2.91
CA ALA A 136 -4.50 2.32 3.55
C ALA A 136 -4.19 1.19 2.56
N SER A 137 -4.81 1.18 1.38
CA SER A 137 -4.55 0.19 0.32
C SER A 137 -3.05 0.10 0.00
N GLU A 138 -2.40 1.24 -0.27
CA GLU A 138 -0.97 1.28 -0.62
C GLU A 138 -0.08 0.66 0.46
N PHE A 139 -0.40 0.92 1.73
CA PHE A 139 0.36 0.36 2.86
C PHE A 139 0.05 -1.11 3.10
N TYR A 140 -1.18 -1.57 2.90
CA TYR A 140 -1.52 -3.00 2.95
C TYR A 140 -0.86 -3.79 1.80
N ASP A 141 -0.80 -3.21 0.59
CA ASP A 141 -0.07 -3.77 -0.56
C ASP A 141 1.43 -3.93 -0.24
N SER A 142 2.02 -2.85 0.29
CA SER A 142 3.43 -2.85 0.73
C SER A 142 3.65 -3.87 1.85
N THR A 143 2.72 -4.00 2.80
CA THR A 143 2.80 -4.97 3.89
C THR A 143 2.90 -6.40 3.34
N ILE A 144 1.99 -6.80 2.45
CA ILE A 144 1.98 -8.16 1.87
C ILE A 144 3.23 -8.45 1.03
N THR A 145 3.85 -7.41 0.45
CA THR A 145 5.10 -7.57 -0.31
C THR A 145 6.28 -8.00 0.57
N PHE A 146 6.32 -7.55 1.83
CA PHE A 146 7.45 -7.83 2.74
C PHE A 146 7.12 -8.80 3.89
N MET A 147 5.84 -9.08 4.12
CA MET A 147 5.41 -9.99 5.20
C MET A 147 5.65 -11.45 4.80
N ASP A 148 6.24 -12.23 5.72
CA ASP A 148 6.37 -13.68 5.56
C ASP A 148 4.97 -14.33 5.45
N SER A 149 4.80 -15.23 4.49
CA SER A 149 3.53 -15.95 4.27
C SER A 149 3.12 -16.84 5.44
N ASN A 150 4.06 -17.25 6.29
CA ASN A 150 3.81 -18.03 7.51
C ASN A 150 3.50 -17.15 8.72
N HIS A 151 3.53 -15.82 8.58
CA HIS A 151 3.19 -14.92 9.68
C HIS A 151 1.73 -15.15 10.10
N LYS A 152 1.47 -15.25 11.41
CA LYS A 152 0.14 -15.56 11.98
C LYS A 152 -1.01 -14.65 11.49
N GLU A 153 -0.71 -13.40 11.15
CA GLU A 153 -1.69 -12.40 10.69
C GLU A 153 -1.75 -12.31 9.15
N TYR A 154 -0.93 -13.06 8.41
CA TYR A 154 -0.79 -12.90 6.95
C TYR A 154 -2.12 -13.00 6.21
N ASN A 155 -2.92 -14.04 6.49
CA ASN A 155 -4.21 -14.25 5.81
C ASN A 155 -5.18 -13.10 6.07
N GLN A 156 -5.30 -12.63 7.31
CA GLN A 156 -6.17 -11.50 7.67
C GLN A 156 -5.71 -10.20 7.00
N VAL A 157 -4.40 -9.97 6.95
CA VAL A 157 -3.82 -8.80 6.26
C VAL A 157 -4.05 -8.89 4.76
N LYS A 158 -3.98 -10.09 4.17
CA LYS A 158 -4.18 -10.33 2.74
C LYS A 158 -5.63 -10.09 2.32
N GLU A 159 -6.59 -10.59 3.08
CA GLU A 159 -8.02 -10.32 2.86
C GLU A 159 -8.30 -8.82 2.86
N LYS A 160 -7.75 -8.10 3.85
CA LYS A 160 -7.90 -6.65 3.98
C LYS A 160 -7.21 -5.90 2.85
N GLN A 161 -6.05 -6.37 2.40
CA GLN A 161 -5.34 -5.83 1.24
C GLN A 161 -6.19 -5.97 -0.03
N VAL A 162 -6.73 -7.15 -0.32
CA VAL A 162 -7.57 -7.40 -1.51
C VAL A 162 -8.79 -6.48 -1.51
N LEU A 163 -9.51 -6.41 -0.38
CA LEU A 163 -10.68 -5.55 -0.23
C LEU A 163 -10.36 -4.06 -0.47
N LEU A 164 -9.26 -3.57 0.11
CA LEU A 164 -8.86 -2.17 -0.01
C LEU A 164 -8.35 -1.85 -1.42
N ALA A 165 -7.66 -2.79 -2.07
CA ALA A 165 -7.21 -2.64 -3.45
C ALA A 165 -8.40 -2.56 -4.42
N GLU A 166 -9.43 -3.40 -4.19
CA GLU A 166 -10.67 -3.34 -4.97
C GLU A 166 -11.40 -2.00 -4.78
N LEU A 167 -11.54 -1.53 -3.54
CA LEU A 167 -12.11 -0.20 -3.28
C LEU A 167 -11.29 0.91 -3.94
N ALA A 168 -9.96 0.87 -3.82
CA ALA A 168 -9.08 1.87 -4.40
C ALA A 168 -9.19 1.91 -5.92
N MET A 169 -9.32 0.74 -6.58
CA MET A 169 -9.58 0.64 -8.00
C MET A 169 -10.83 1.44 -8.40
N TYR A 170 -11.98 1.21 -7.76
CA TYR A 170 -13.21 1.94 -8.07
C TYR A 170 -13.11 3.45 -7.81
N LEU A 171 -12.50 3.86 -6.69
CA LEU A 171 -12.30 5.28 -6.38
C LEU A 171 -11.39 5.99 -7.41
N ASN A 172 -10.35 5.28 -7.86
CA ASN A 172 -9.44 5.77 -8.90
C ASN A 172 -10.15 5.86 -10.25
N THR A 173 -11.00 4.87 -10.61
CA THR A 173 -11.85 4.94 -11.81
C THR A 173 -12.75 6.17 -11.80
N ILE A 174 -13.46 6.43 -10.70
CA ILE A 174 -14.30 7.63 -10.56
C ILE A 174 -13.49 8.90 -10.79
N THR A 175 -12.33 9.02 -10.11
CA THR A 175 -11.47 10.20 -10.18
C THR A 175 -10.87 10.42 -11.56
N LEU A 176 -10.45 9.33 -12.22
CA LEU A 176 -9.91 9.33 -13.56
C LEU A 176 -10.96 9.78 -14.57
N GLU A 177 -12.12 9.13 -14.57
CA GLU A 177 -13.20 9.41 -15.52
C GLU A 177 -13.79 10.81 -15.31
N ASP A 178 -14.03 11.25 -14.07
CA ASP A 178 -14.46 12.64 -13.78
C ASP A 178 -13.41 13.65 -14.32
N SER A 179 -12.12 13.31 -14.30
CA SER A 179 -11.06 14.14 -14.86
C SER A 179 -11.01 14.12 -16.38
N LEU A 180 -11.17 12.95 -17.00
CA LEU A 180 -11.23 12.81 -18.47
C LEU A 180 -12.45 13.55 -19.04
N GLN A 181 -13.61 13.44 -18.41
CA GLN A 181 -14.81 14.18 -18.80
C GLN A 181 -14.66 15.70 -18.61
N ARG A 182 -13.88 16.14 -17.62
CA ARG A 182 -13.54 17.57 -17.46
C ARG A 182 -12.66 18.05 -18.61
N LEU A 183 -11.67 17.24 -19.03
CA LEU A 183 -10.84 17.55 -20.20
C LEU A 183 -11.66 17.59 -21.49
N ALA A 184 -12.63 16.69 -21.64
CA ALA A 184 -13.52 16.65 -22.82
C ALA A 184 -14.39 17.90 -23.00
N LYS A 185 -14.60 18.68 -21.92
CA LYS A 185 -15.39 19.93 -21.93
C LYS A 185 -14.55 21.17 -22.24
N MET A 186 -13.22 21.05 -22.31
CA MET A 186 -12.31 22.16 -22.62
C MET A 186 -12.34 22.47 -24.12
N SER A 187 -11.98 23.71 -24.48
CA SER A 187 -11.70 24.03 -25.89
C SER A 187 -10.47 23.26 -26.38
N GLU A 188 -10.34 23.05 -27.70
CA GLU A 188 -9.20 22.31 -28.27
C GLU A 188 -7.85 22.94 -27.89
N ALA A 189 -7.78 24.28 -27.87
CA ALA A 189 -6.57 25.01 -27.48
C ALA A 189 -6.20 24.76 -26.01
N GLU A 190 -7.18 24.82 -25.09
CA GLU A 190 -6.97 24.55 -23.66
C GLU A 190 -6.63 23.09 -23.39
N LEU A 191 -7.27 22.15 -24.11
CA LEU A 191 -6.99 20.73 -24.02
C LEU A 191 -5.54 20.44 -24.42
N ASN A 192 -5.10 20.97 -25.57
CA ASN A 192 -3.72 20.82 -26.04
C ASN A 192 -2.71 21.39 -25.05
N LYS A 193 -2.99 22.57 -24.49
CA LYS A 193 -2.15 23.18 -23.45
C LYS A 193 -2.03 22.29 -22.21
N THR A 194 -3.17 21.80 -21.70
CA THR A 194 -3.22 20.94 -20.51
C THR A 194 -2.47 19.61 -20.74
N ILE A 195 -2.64 19.00 -21.92
CA ILE A 195 -1.91 17.77 -22.28
C ILE A 195 -0.40 18.03 -22.32
N ASN A 196 0.04 19.15 -22.89
CA ASN A 196 1.45 19.51 -22.91
C ASN A 196 2.01 19.72 -21.50
N GLU A 197 1.27 20.36 -20.60
CA GLU A 197 1.65 20.53 -19.19
C GLU A 197 1.80 19.17 -18.49
N ILE A 198 0.89 18.22 -18.74
CA ILE A 198 0.98 16.85 -18.22
C ILE A 198 2.23 16.13 -18.75
N ILE A 199 2.53 16.26 -20.05
CA ILE A 199 3.71 15.66 -20.66
C ILE A 199 4.99 16.23 -20.05
N ILE A 200 5.08 17.55 -19.87
CA ILE A 200 6.22 18.22 -19.23
C ILE A 200 6.40 17.71 -17.81
N ALA A 201 5.31 17.58 -17.04
CA ALA A 201 5.34 17.04 -15.69
C ALA A 201 5.82 15.58 -15.64
N GLU A 202 5.34 14.72 -16.54
CA GLU A 202 5.78 13.31 -16.63
C GLU A 202 7.27 13.21 -17.02
N GLN A 203 7.72 14.05 -17.96
CA GLN A 203 9.14 14.13 -18.33
C GLN A 203 10.01 14.56 -17.14
N LYS A 204 9.58 15.58 -16.38
CA LYS A 204 10.28 16.03 -15.18
C LYS A 204 10.37 14.93 -14.13
N LYS A 205 9.26 14.22 -13.88
CA LYS A 205 9.21 13.11 -12.92
C LYS A 205 10.14 11.96 -13.31
N GLU A 206 10.20 11.64 -14.59
CA GLU A 206 11.12 10.62 -15.10
C GLU A 206 12.59 11.06 -14.97
N LEU A 207 12.91 12.33 -15.26
CA LEU A 207 14.24 12.88 -15.04
C LEU A 207 14.65 12.85 -13.56
N GLU A 208 13.76 13.24 -12.65
CA GLU A 208 14.00 13.18 -11.20
C GLU A 208 14.24 11.74 -10.74
N LYS A 209 13.47 10.78 -11.26
CA LYS A 209 13.65 9.36 -10.95
C LYS A 209 14.98 8.82 -11.46
N GLN A 210 15.38 9.22 -12.67
CA GLN A 210 16.69 8.87 -13.26
C GLN A 210 17.83 9.48 -12.47
N GLU A 211 17.72 10.74 -12.05
CA GLU A 211 18.73 11.40 -11.24
C GLU A 211 18.84 10.76 -9.85
N LEU A 212 17.71 10.43 -9.21
CA LEU A 212 17.72 9.71 -7.94
C LEU A 212 18.35 8.32 -8.09
N ALA A 213 18.08 7.61 -9.20
CA ALA A 213 18.72 6.33 -9.49
C ALA A 213 20.23 6.49 -9.71
N ARG A 214 20.66 7.57 -10.38
CA ARG A 214 22.07 7.91 -10.61
C ARG A 214 22.78 8.29 -9.30
N GLN A 215 22.15 9.07 -8.44
CA GLN A 215 22.69 9.38 -7.11
C GLN A 215 22.81 8.13 -6.24
N LYS A 216 21.79 7.26 -6.26
CA LYS A 216 21.85 5.96 -5.56
C LYS A 216 22.97 5.07 -6.10
N SER A 217 23.20 5.02 -7.41
CA SER A 217 24.30 4.24 -7.98
C SER A 217 25.67 4.85 -7.70
N GLN A 218 25.81 6.19 -7.71
CA GLN A 218 27.03 6.90 -7.32
C GLN A 218 27.37 6.70 -5.84
N HIS A 219 26.40 6.82 -4.93
CA HIS A 219 26.64 6.55 -3.50
C HIS A 219 27.02 5.09 -3.24
N MET A 220 26.47 4.12 -3.98
CA MET A 220 26.91 2.73 -3.91
C MET A 220 28.34 2.53 -4.43
N PHE A 221 28.75 3.30 -5.45
CA PHE A 221 30.11 3.29 -5.99
C PHE A 221 31.13 3.93 -5.03
N GLU A 222 30.79 5.05 -4.40
CA GLU A 222 31.64 5.70 -3.39
C GLU A 222 31.82 4.84 -2.14
N ASN A 223 30.77 4.16 -1.69
CA ASN A 223 30.85 3.23 -0.56
C ASN A 223 31.74 2.01 -0.88
N ASN A 224 31.74 1.53 -2.12
CA ASN A 224 32.66 0.47 -2.57
C ASN A 224 34.12 0.94 -2.66
N ARG A 225 34.36 2.23 -2.96
CA ARG A 225 35.71 2.79 -3.08
C ARG A 225 36.42 2.97 -1.73
N TYR A 226 35.67 3.10 -0.64
CA TYR A 226 36.21 3.14 0.73
C TYR A 226 36.37 1.75 1.38
N GLY A 227 35.74 0.70 0.84
CA GLY A 227 35.93 -0.68 1.28
C GLY A 227 37.11 -1.40 0.62
N GLU A 228 37.83 -0.74 -0.30
CA GLU A 228 38.85 -1.35 -1.15
C GLU A 228 40.25 -0.77 -0.89
N ARG A 229 40.58 -0.53 0.38
CA ARG A 229 41.97 -0.36 0.83
C ARG A 229 42.50 -1.61 1.54
N GLU A 230 42.22 -2.80 1.00
CA GLU A 230 42.89 -4.03 1.45
C GLU A 230 42.82 -5.22 0.48
N ASN A 231 42.71 -4.98 -0.83
CA ASN A 231 42.92 -6.06 -1.80
C ASN A 231 44.08 -5.71 -2.72
N ASN A 232 45.26 -6.18 -2.29
CA ASN A 232 46.46 -6.30 -3.10
C ASN A 232 46.12 -6.95 -4.45
N PHE A 233 46.13 -6.12 -5.48
CA PHE A 233 46.19 -6.57 -6.86
C PHE A 233 47.53 -7.29 -7.07
N GLY A 234 47.49 -8.59 -7.41
CA GLY A 234 48.52 -9.18 -8.25
C GLY A 234 49.66 -9.97 -7.60
N GLN A 235 49.53 -10.49 -6.37
CA GLN A 235 50.49 -11.50 -5.89
C GLN A 235 49.79 -12.61 -5.11
N LYS A 236 49.79 -13.82 -5.70
CA LYS A 236 49.33 -15.11 -5.18
C LYS A 236 47.85 -15.45 -5.38
N THR A 237 47.46 -15.75 -6.62
CA THR A 237 46.39 -16.73 -6.87
C THR A 237 46.80 -17.65 -8.01
N SER A 238 47.21 -18.87 -7.65
CA SER A 238 47.29 -20.01 -8.55
C SER A 238 45.86 -20.44 -8.87
N GLY A 239 45.35 -20.07 -10.04
CA GLY A 239 44.02 -20.42 -10.53
C GLY A 239 44.10 -20.63 -12.04
N GLY A 240 43.60 -21.76 -12.53
CA GLY A 240 43.88 -22.30 -13.86
C GLY A 240 43.63 -21.33 -15.04
N LYS A 241 44.25 -21.62 -16.19
CA LYS A 241 44.25 -20.81 -17.43
C LYS A 241 42.86 -20.44 -17.99
N TRP A 242 41.79 -21.06 -17.49
CA TRP A 242 40.42 -20.80 -17.94
C TRP A 242 39.77 -19.65 -17.15
N TYR A 243 39.14 -18.72 -17.85
CA TYR A 243 38.57 -17.46 -17.34
C TYR A 243 37.74 -17.61 -16.05
N PHE A 244 36.93 -18.67 -15.94
CA PHE A 244 36.04 -18.88 -14.80
C PHE A 244 36.71 -19.52 -13.57
N TYR A 245 37.95 -20.01 -13.68
CA TYR A 245 38.71 -20.57 -12.55
C TYR A 245 39.64 -19.56 -11.88
N ASN A 246 39.59 -18.29 -12.31
CA ASN A 246 40.28 -17.20 -11.66
C ASN A 246 39.27 -16.31 -10.92
N PRO A 247 39.21 -16.37 -9.58
CA PRO A 247 38.29 -15.56 -8.78
C PRO A 247 38.40 -14.05 -9.02
N ALA A 248 39.61 -13.55 -9.30
CA ALA A 248 39.83 -12.12 -9.58
C ALA A 248 39.20 -11.71 -10.93
N THR A 249 39.39 -12.53 -11.96
CA THR A 249 38.79 -12.30 -13.28
C THR A 249 37.26 -12.45 -13.25
N LEU A 250 36.75 -13.39 -12.45
CA LEU A 250 35.31 -13.60 -12.26
C LEU A 250 34.65 -12.44 -11.52
N SER A 251 35.30 -11.91 -10.46
CA SER A 251 34.84 -10.72 -9.75
C SER A 251 34.85 -9.47 -10.63
N PHE A 252 35.90 -9.30 -11.45
CA PHE A 252 35.97 -8.22 -12.44
C PHE A 252 34.89 -8.35 -13.52
N GLY A 253 34.70 -9.54 -14.08
CA GLY A 253 33.65 -9.84 -15.07
C GLY A 253 32.26 -9.61 -14.51
N HIS A 254 32.02 -10.00 -13.25
CA HIS A 254 30.77 -9.72 -12.54
C HIS A 254 30.53 -8.22 -12.37
N SER A 255 31.56 -7.47 -12.01
CA SER A 255 31.50 -6.01 -11.85
C SER A 255 31.24 -5.30 -13.19
N GLU A 256 31.93 -5.69 -14.26
CA GLU A 256 31.70 -5.17 -15.62
C GLU A 256 30.33 -5.55 -16.18
N PHE A 257 29.83 -6.75 -15.85
CA PHE A 257 28.48 -7.18 -16.19
C PHE A 257 27.42 -6.31 -15.51
N ILE A 258 27.54 -6.08 -14.20
CA ILE A 258 26.65 -5.18 -13.46
C ILE A 258 26.76 -3.74 -13.99
N LYS A 259 27.96 -3.28 -14.38
CA LYS A 259 28.17 -1.96 -14.98
C LYS A 259 27.44 -1.78 -16.32
N LYS A 260 27.48 -2.79 -17.21
CA LYS A 260 26.82 -2.72 -18.53
C LYS A 260 25.33 -3.02 -18.47
N TRP A 261 24.89 -3.88 -17.55
CA TRP A 261 23.56 -4.47 -17.59
C TRP A 261 22.74 -4.36 -16.28
N GLY A 262 23.35 -3.96 -15.16
CA GLY A 262 22.73 -3.95 -13.84
C GLY A 262 22.62 -5.34 -13.19
N LYS A 263 21.98 -5.42 -12.02
CA LYS A 263 21.66 -6.71 -11.38
C LYS A 263 20.49 -7.36 -12.12
N ARG A 264 20.77 -8.44 -12.87
CA ARG A 264 19.78 -9.21 -13.64
C ARG A 264 19.56 -10.58 -13.00
N LYS A 265 18.31 -11.06 -13.03
CA LYS A 265 18.00 -12.45 -12.61
C LYS A 265 18.54 -13.42 -13.66
N ASN A 266 18.89 -14.64 -13.24
CA ASN A 266 19.29 -15.70 -14.15
C ASN A 266 18.04 -16.30 -14.80
N GLU A 267 17.66 -15.73 -15.94
CA GLU A 267 16.47 -16.13 -16.69
C GLU A 267 16.72 -15.99 -18.20
N ASP A 268 15.99 -16.77 -19.01
CA ASP A 268 16.09 -16.67 -20.46
C ASP A 268 15.64 -15.30 -20.96
N ASN A 269 16.32 -14.81 -22.00
CA ASN A 269 16.12 -13.49 -22.60
C ASN A 269 16.42 -12.29 -21.67
N TRP A 270 17.26 -12.45 -20.63
CA TRP A 270 17.62 -11.40 -19.67
C TRP A 270 18.19 -10.09 -20.30
N ARG A 271 18.64 -10.14 -21.56
CA ARG A 271 19.18 -8.98 -22.31
C ARG A 271 18.11 -8.07 -22.96
N ARG A 272 16.83 -8.43 -22.93
CA ARG A 272 15.76 -7.61 -23.51
C ARG A 272 15.28 -6.55 -22.51
N SER A 273 15.20 -5.28 -22.93
CA SER A 273 14.71 -4.15 -22.11
C SER A 273 13.23 -4.27 -21.75
N ASP A 274 12.44 -4.90 -22.62
CA ASP A 274 10.98 -4.89 -22.56
C ASP A 274 10.41 -6.31 -22.35
N LYS A 275 10.89 -7.00 -21.31
CA LYS A 275 10.25 -8.23 -20.84
C LYS A 275 9.11 -7.82 -19.89
N LYS A 276 7.86 -7.84 -20.39
CA LYS A 276 6.68 -7.90 -19.50
C LYS A 276 6.91 -9.04 -18.51
N ILE A 277 6.71 -8.78 -17.22
CA ILE A 277 6.66 -9.82 -16.21
C ILE A 277 5.39 -10.62 -16.50
N SER A 278 5.49 -11.63 -17.36
CA SER A 278 4.55 -12.73 -17.39
C SER A 278 4.74 -13.47 -16.08
N ILE A 279 3.90 -13.15 -15.10
CA ILE A 279 3.67 -14.03 -13.97
C ILE A 279 3.01 -15.27 -14.59
N GLU A 280 3.84 -16.25 -14.93
CA GLU A 280 3.39 -17.61 -15.21
C GLU A 280 3.01 -18.19 -13.84
N MET A 281 1.83 -17.81 -13.37
CA MET A 281 1.10 -18.65 -12.43
C MET A 281 0.68 -19.87 -13.23
N GLU A 282 1.28 -21.03 -12.94
CA GLU A 282 0.62 -22.30 -13.17
C GLU A 282 -0.72 -22.27 -12.42
N ARG A 283 -1.77 -21.83 -13.11
CA ARG A 283 -3.15 -22.13 -12.79
C ARG A 283 -3.57 -23.23 -13.73
N ASP A 284 -3.51 -24.44 -13.21
CA ASP A 284 -4.33 -25.53 -13.70
C ASP A 284 -5.79 -25.19 -13.38
N SER A 285 -6.51 -24.62 -14.35
CA SER A 285 -7.96 -24.47 -14.35
C SER A 285 -8.43 -24.14 -15.77
N THR A 286 -9.14 -25.10 -16.34
CA THR A 286 -9.71 -25.11 -17.68
C THR A 286 -10.85 -24.09 -17.86
N THR A 287 -10.95 -23.57 -19.09
CA THR A 287 -12.09 -22.86 -19.71
C THR A 287 -12.35 -21.40 -19.31
N LEU A 288 -12.00 -20.44 -20.18
CA LEU A 288 -12.92 -19.74 -21.10
C LEU A 288 -12.26 -18.51 -21.78
N ASN A 289 -12.40 -18.49 -23.11
CA ASN A 289 -12.35 -17.36 -24.06
C ASN A 289 -11.04 -16.57 -24.23
N GLN A 290 -10.22 -17.08 -25.16
CA GLN A 290 -9.32 -16.29 -25.99
C GLN A 290 -10.13 -15.52 -27.05
N GLU A 291 -10.24 -14.21 -26.92
CA GLU A 291 -10.32 -13.31 -28.08
C GLU A 291 -9.45 -12.07 -27.83
N ASN A 292 -8.44 -11.93 -28.68
CA ASN A 292 -7.72 -10.71 -29.10
C ASN A 292 -7.22 -9.74 -28.02
N VAL A 293 -6.02 -10.01 -27.50
CA VAL A 293 -5.11 -8.93 -27.07
C VAL A 293 -4.20 -8.60 -28.25
N GLU A 294 -4.62 -7.64 -29.06
CA GLU A 294 -3.71 -6.95 -29.97
C GLU A 294 -2.56 -6.33 -29.16
N ASN A 295 -1.36 -6.47 -29.73
CA ASN A 295 -0.10 -5.97 -29.21
C ASN A 295 -0.21 -4.55 -28.65
N GLU A 296 -0.04 -4.40 -27.34
CA GLU A 296 0.18 -3.11 -26.69
C GLU A 296 1.42 -2.44 -27.31
N SER A 297 1.16 -1.49 -28.19
CA SER A 297 2.09 -0.44 -28.56
C SER A 297 2.77 0.10 -27.29
N ILE A 298 4.10 0.21 -27.34
CA ILE A 298 4.91 0.94 -26.36
C ILE A 298 4.20 2.27 -26.07
N THR A 299 3.61 2.40 -24.89
CA THR A 299 2.79 3.55 -24.55
C THR A 299 3.70 4.76 -24.35
N ASN A 300 3.98 5.48 -25.43
CA ASN A 300 4.78 6.69 -25.40
C ASN A 300 4.00 7.80 -24.69
N LYS A 301 4.11 7.85 -23.37
CA LYS A 301 3.53 8.89 -22.52
C LYS A 301 4.05 10.30 -22.83
N LYS A 302 5.00 10.47 -23.75
CA LYS A 302 5.48 11.78 -24.22
C LYS A 302 4.75 12.24 -25.48
N ASP A 303 3.94 11.37 -26.09
CA ASP A 303 3.14 11.70 -27.26
C ASP A 303 1.79 12.30 -26.84
N PRO A 304 1.42 13.52 -27.27
CA PRO A 304 0.09 14.09 -27.04
C PRO A 304 -1.06 13.19 -27.47
N LYS A 305 -0.88 12.37 -28.51
CA LYS A 305 -1.91 11.46 -29.02
C LYS A 305 -2.33 10.44 -27.97
N TYR A 306 -1.39 9.95 -27.17
CA TYR A 306 -1.65 9.03 -26.06
C TYR A 306 -2.71 9.54 -25.08
N TYR A 307 -2.69 10.84 -24.77
CA TYR A 307 -3.66 11.46 -23.88
C TYR A 307 -4.96 11.77 -24.60
N LYS A 308 -4.90 12.30 -25.82
CA LYS A 308 -6.09 12.65 -26.62
C LYS A 308 -7.00 11.45 -26.87
N ASP A 309 -6.43 10.29 -27.19
CA ASP A 309 -7.20 9.08 -27.52
C ASP A 309 -8.08 8.59 -26.36
N ARG A 310 -7.68 8.93 -25.12
CA ARG A 310 -8.36 8.57 -23.86
C ARG A 310 -9.36 9.60 -23.38
N VAL A 311 -9.38 10.80 -23.96
CA VAL A 311 -10.39 11.81 -23.60
C VAL A 311 -11.70 11.45 -24.32
N PRO A 312 -12.83 11.37 -23.60
CA PRO A 312 -14.13 11.00 -24.18
C PRO A 312 -14.73 12.18 -24.96
N LEU A 313 -14.19 12.43 -26.15
CA LEU A 313 -14.61 13.55 -27.02
C LEU A 313 -15.91 13.27 -27.79
N THR A 314 -16.24 11.99 -28.03
CA THR A 314 -17.48 11.61 -28.73
C THR A 314 -18.59 11.28 -27.73
N LYS A 315 -19.85 11.36 -28.19
CA LYS A 315 -21.01 11.03 -27.37
C LYS A 315 -20.97 9.57 -26.88
N GLU A 316 -20.52 8.66 -27.73
CA GLU A 316 -20.39 7.24 -27.40
C GLU A 316 -19.35 7.03 -26.30
N LYS A 317 -18.16 7.61 -26.43
CA LYS A 317 -17.11 7.54 -25.40
C LYS A 317 -17.52 8.21 -24.09
N LEU A 318 -18.29 9.29 -24.16
CA LEU A 318 -18.82 9.95 -22.96
C LEU A 318 -19.82 9.07 -22.24
N GLU A 319 -20.67 8.34 -22.97
CA GLU A 319 -21.63 7.42 -22.36
C GLU A 319 -20.94 6.19 -21.76
N GLU A 320 -19.91 5.66 -22.41
CA GLU A 320 -19.04 4.63 -21.83
C GLU A 320 -18.37 5.10 -20.53
N SER A 321 -17.78 6.29 -20.54
CA SER A 321 -17.19 6.93 -19.35
C SER A 321 -18.23 7.10 -18.23
N ASN A 322 -19.47 7.50 -18.56
CA ASN A 322 -20.57 7.58 -17.59
C ASN A 322 -20.88 6.20 -16.98
N LEU A 323 -20.93 5.13 -17.79
CA LEU A 323 -21.18 3.78 -17.30
C LEU A 323 -20.06 3.30 -16.36
N ASN A 324 -18.79 3.56 -16.70
CA ASN A 324 -17.64 3.26 -15.84
C ASN A 324 -17.76 3.96 -14.48
N ILE A 325 -18.11 5.25 -14.49
CA ILE A 325 -18.33 6.02 -13.26
C ILE A 325 -19.47 5.42 -12.43
N ILE A 326 -20.61 5.13 -13.06
CA ILE A 326 -21.81 4.60 -12.39
C ILE A 326 -21.52 3.25 -11.72
N GLU A 327 -20.88 2.34 -12.45
CA GLU A 327 -20.48 1.03 -11.93
C GLU A 327 -19.52 1.19 -10.75
N ALA A 328 -18.50 2.04 -10.89
CA ALA A 328 -17.52 2.27 -9.83
C ALA A 328 -18.16 2.89 -8.57
N TYR A 329 -19.08 3.86 -8.71
CA TYR A 329 -19.84 4.39 -7.57
C TYR A 329 -20.67 3.29 -6.89
N PHE A 330 -21.30 2.42 -7.69
CA PHE A 330 -22.14 1.35 -7.18
C PHE A 330 -21.33 0.32 -6.41
N GLN A 331 -20.27 -0.23 -7.01
CA GLN A 331 -19.42 -1.23 -6.36
C GLN A 331 -18.70 -0.68 -5.13
N ALA A 332 -18.17 0.56 -5.20
CA ALA A 332 -17.58 1.22 -4.03
C ALA A 332 -18.61 1.40 -2.89
N SER A 333 -19.88 1.67 -3.21
CA SER A 333 -20.92 1.80 -2.20
C SER A 333 -21.22 0.49 -1.47
N LEU A 334 -21.18 -0.65 -2.19
CA LEU A 334 -21.35 -1.97 -1.60
C LEU A 334 -20.17 -2.31 -0.70
N ILE A 335 -18.93 -2.04 -1.13
CA ILE A 335 -17.75 -2.25 -0.29
C ILE A 335 -17.83 -1.41 0.99
N TYR A 336 -18.19 -0.13 0.88
CA TYR A 336 -18.37 0.72 2.05
C TYR A 336 -19.43 0.20 3.01
N LYS A 337 -20.55 -0.30 2.50
CA LYS A 337 -21.66 -0.80 3.31
C LYS A 337 -21.32 -2.14 3.94
N ASP A 338 -21.06 -3.15 3.11
CA ASP A 338 -21.08 -4.55 3.53
C ASP A 338 -19.78 -5.00 4.20
N TYR A 339 -18.65 -4.35 3.88
CA TYR A 339 -17.34 -4.76 4.38
C TYR A 339 -16.68 -3.73 5.32
N LEU A 340 -16.95 -2.44 5.13
CA LEU A 340 -16.35 -1.37 5.93
C LEU A 340 -17.28 -0.75 6.96
N ASN A 341 -18.59 -1.08 6.94
CA ASN A 341 -19.62 -0.49 7.81
C ASN A 341 -19.66 1.07 7.75
N GLU A 342 -19.24 1.65 6.64
CA GLU A 342 -19.18 3.09 6.37
C GLU A 342 -20.48 3.58 5.71
N ASN A 343 -21.60 3.45 6.43
CA ASN A 343 -22.95 3.76 5.91
C ASN A 343 -23.05 5.16 5.30
N LYS A 344 -22.39 6.17 5.89
CA LYS A 344 -22.38 7.54 5.38
C LYS A 344 -21.73 7.62 3.99
N LYS A 345 -20.59 6.94 3.79
CA LYS A 345 -19.88 6.95 2.50
C LYS A 345 -20.66 6.18 1.45
N ALA A 346 -21.21 5.02 1.79
CA ALA A 346 -22.07 4.24 0.91
C ALA A 346 -23.30 5.04 0.44
N ILE A 347 -24.01 5.70 1.35
CA ILE A 347 -25.15 6.57 1.02
C ILE A 347 -24.74 7.70 0.07
N ASN A 348 -23.59 8.34 0.32
CA ASN A 348 -23.10 9.43 -0.54
C ASN A 348 -22.79 8.94 -1.96
N MET A 349 -22.18 7.76 -2.10
CA MET A 349 -21.87 7.16 -3.40
C MET A 349 -23.15 6.82 -4.17
N LEU A 350 -24.13 6.16 -3.54
CA LEU A 350 -25.43 5.85 -4.16
C LEU A 350 -26.23 7.11 -4.53
N SER A 351 -26.22 8.12 -3.66
CA SER A 351 -26.89 9.40 -3.93
C SER A 351 -26.25 10.14 -5.11
N SER A 352 -24.94 9.97 -5.31
CA SER A 352 -24.22 10.56 -6.43
C SER A 352 -24.66 9.96 -7.76
N ILE A 353 -24.93 8.65 -7.82
CA ILE A 353 -25.48 7.98 -9.01
C ILE A 353 -26.81 8.62 -9.41
N ILE A 354 -27.74 8.74 -8.46
CA ILE A 354 -29.09 9.29 -8.71
C ILE A 354 -29.03 10.76 -9.13
N LYS A 355 -28.15 11.54 -8.50
CA LYS A 355 -28.01 12.98 -8.79
C LYS A 355 -27.36 13.23 -10.16
N LYS A 356 -26.26 12.53 -10.46
CA LYS A 356 -25.49 12.76 -11.69
C LYS A 356 -26.11 12.05 -12.91
N TYR A 357 -26.73 10.88 -12.72
CA TYR A 357 -27.17 10.02 -13.80
C TYR A 357 -28.63 9.56 -13.68
N PRO A 358 -29.61 10.46 -13.43
CA PRO A 358 -30.99 10.10 -13.09
C PRO A 358 -31.75 9.29 -14.14
N LYS A 359 -31.26 9.26 -15.39
CA LYS A 359 -31.89 8.52 -16.51
C LYS A 359 -31.33 7.10 -16.69
N ASN A 360 -30.28 6.72 -15.95
CA ASN A 360 -29.69 5.39 -16.09
C ASN A 360 -30.66 4.31 -15.57
N LYS A 361 -31.18 3.48 -16.48
CA LYS A 361 -32.21 2.48 -16.16
C LYS A 361 -31.66 1.25 -15.43
N SER A 362 -30.35 1.03 -15.42
CA SER A 362 -29.72 -0.14 -14.80
C SER A 362 -29.44 0.13 -13.31
N HIS A 363 -28.71 1.20 -13.03
CA HIS A 363 -28.13 1.46 -11.70
C HIS A 363 -28.95 2.43 -10.85
N CYS A 364 -29.74 3.35 -11.42
CA CYS A 364 -30.57 4.23 -10.59
C CYS A 364 -31.66 3.48 -9.81
N PRO A 365 -32.39 2.50 -10.40
CA PRO A 365 -33.39 1.75 -9.65
C PRO A 365 -32.81 1.00 -8.45
N ILE A 366 -31.69 0.31 -8.67
CA ILE A 366 -30.97 -0.43 -7.61
C ILE A 366 -30.36 0.53 -6.57
N ALA A 367 -29.88 1.71 -6.97
CA ALA A 367 -29.36 2.70 -6.05
C ALA A 367 -30.46 3.28 -5.15
N HIS A 368 -31.63 3.62 -5.70
CA HIS A 368 -32.77 4.06 -4.89
C HIS A 368 -33.23 2.98 -3.91
N TYR A 369 -33.28 1.72 -4.36
CA TYR A 369 -33.67 0.60 -3.50
C TYR A 369 -32.68 0.36 -2.36
N ASN A 370 -31.37 0.41 -2.64
CA ASN A 370 -30.34 0.29 -1.60
C ASN A 370 -30.41 1.48 -0.63
N LEU A 371 -30.60 2.71 -1.11
CA LEU A 371 -30.80 3.87 -0.24
C LEU A 371 -32.03 3.72 0.65
N TYR A 372 -33.14 3.22 0.11
CA TYR A 372 -34.34 2.90 0.90
C TYR A 372 -34.00 1.95 2.05
N LYS A 373 -33.36 0.82 1.76
CA LYS A 373 -32.94 -0.16 2.77
C LYS A 373 -32.02 0.45 3.81
N MET A 374 -30.97 1.13 3.37
CA MET A 374 -30.00 1.77 4.26
C MET A 374 -30.66 2.82 5.15
N TYR A 375 -31.56 3.66 4.62
CA TYR A 375 -32.26 4.65 5.45
C TYR A 375 -33.23 4.00 6.43
N PHE A 376 -33.87 2.90 6.05
CA PHE A 376 -34.72 2.11 6.94
C PHE A 376 -33.91 1.50 8.10
N GLU A 377 -32.82 0.79 7.78
CA GLU A 377 -31.89 0.19 8.76
C GLU A 377 -31.24 1.24 9.69
N ASN A 378 -31.01 2.46 9.20
CA ASN A 378 -30.44 3.56 9.99
C ASN A 378 -31.50 4.46 10.68
N ASN A 379 -32.73 3.97 10.88
CA ASN A 379 -33.83 4.67 11.57
C ASN A 379 -34.17 6.07 10.99
N LYS A 380 -34.14 6.20 9.65
CA LYS A 380 -34.50 7.43 8.91
C LYS A 380 -35.71 7.19 8.00
N PRO A 381 -36.90 6.89 8.55
CA PRO A 381 -38.07 6.45 7.77
C PRO A 381 -38.55 7.49 6.75
N LYS A 382 -38.46 8.79 7.06
CA LYS A 382 -38.82 9.86 6.12
C LYS A 382 -37.99 9.80 4.83
N LYS A 383 -36.67 9.66 4.96
CA LYS A 383 -35.75 9.55 3.82
C LYS A 383 -35.90 8.24 3.06
N ALA A 384 -36.19 7.15 3.78
CA ALA A 384 -36.50 5.87 3.15
C ALA A 384 -37.74 6.02 2.26
N GLU A 385 -38.81 6.61 2.79
CA GLU A 385 -40.06 6.81 2.05
C GLU A 385 -39.89 7.73 0.83
N GLU A 386 -39.06 8.78 0.94
CA GLU A 386 -38.67 9.61 -0.21
C GLU A 386 -37.99 8.78 -1.31
N CYS A 387 -37.03 7.92 -0.94
CA CYS A 387 -36.33 7.05 -1.90
C CYS A 387 -37.28 6.06 -2.57
N LYS A 388 -38.21 5.47 -1.79
CA LYS A 388 -39.26 4.58 -2.31
C LYS A 388 -40.16 5.31 -3.30
N LYS A 389 -40.68 6.49 -2.95
CA LYS A 389 -41.53 7.29 -3.85
C LYS A 389 -40.81 7.65 -5.15
N MET A 390 -39.55 8.04 -5.08
CA MET A 390 -38.75 8.35 -6.28
C MET A 390 -38.52 7.12 -7.16
N LEU A 391 -38.25 5.95 -6.56
CA LEU A 391 -38.11 4.69 -7.30
C LEU A 391 -39.39 4.33 -8.06
N LEU A 392 -40.53 4.36 -7.38
CA LEU A 392 -41.82 4.00 -7.96
C LEU A 392 -42.26 4.99 -9.04
N LYS A 393 -41.98 6.29 -8.85
CA LYS A 393 -42.31 7.34 -9.82
C LYS A 393 -41.46 7.27 -11.08
N ASN A 394 -40.15 7.14 -10.94
CA ASN A 394 -39.22 7.26 -12.07
C ASN A 394 -38.96 5.92 -12.77
N PHE A 395 -39.14 4.80 -12.08
CA PHE A 395 -38.83 3.46 -12.60
C PHE A 395 -39.90 2.41 -12.23
N PRO A 396 -41.19 2.64 -12.56
CA PRO A 396 -42.29 1.77 -12.13
C PRO A 396 -42.12 0.31 -12.56
N GLU A 397 -41.57 0.06 -13.75
CA GLU A 397 -41.39 -1.28 -14.31
C GLU A 397 -40.13 -2.02 -13.82
N SER A 398 -39.27 -1.37 -13.03
CA SER A 398 -38.04 -2.01 -12.56
C SER A 398 -38.32 -3.18 -11.63
N LYS A 399 -37.45 -4.19 -11.64
CA LYS A 399 -37.50 -5.31 -10.68
C LYS A 399 -37.60 -4.78 -9.24
N TYR A 400 -36.83 -3.73 -8.90
CA TYR A 400 -36.80 -3.15 -7.56
C TYR A 400 -38.09 -2.44 -7.16
N SER A 401 -38.80 -1.81 -8.10
CA SER A 401 -40.14 -1.27 -7.84
C SER A 401 -41.13 -2.39 -7.53
N LYS A 402 -41.08 -3.49 -8.30
CA LYS A 402 -41.91 -4.69 -8.06
C LYS A 402 -41.63 -5.30 -6.67
N LEU A 403 -40.37 -5.32 -6.23
CA LEU A 403 -40.00 -5.73 -4.86
C LEU A 403 -40.66 -4.87 -3.77
N LEU A 404 -40.82 -3.57 -4.00
CA LEU A 404 -41.44 -2.66 -3.01
C LEU A 404 -42.97 -2.70 -3.00
N TYR A 405 -43.59 -3.18 -4.08
CA TYR A 405 -45.04 -3.41 -4.14
C TYR A 405 -45.48 -4.71 -3.46
N GLN A 406 -44.57 -5.64 -3.19
CA GLN A 406 -44.84 -6.91 -2.53
C GLN A 406 -44.19 -6.95 -1.15
N PRO A 407 -44.90 -6.59 -0.06
CA PRO A 407 -44.38 -6.61 1.30
C PRO A 407 -43.78 -7.98 1.69
N ASP A 408 -44.37 -9.07 1.20
CA ASP A 408 -44.00 -10.45 1.55
C ASP A 408 -42.84 -11.03 0.71
N TYR A 409 -42.33 -10.30 -0.28
CA TYR A 409 -41.28 -10.85 -1.16
C TYR A 409 -39.91 -10.90 -0.47
N LEU A 410 -39.63 -9.96 0.45
CA LEU A 410 -38.41 -9.98 1.27
C LEU A 410 -38.39 -11.16 2.24
N THR A 411 -39.52 -11.45 2.89
CA THR A 411 -39.70 -12.57 3.82
C THR A 411 -39.52 -13.93 3.15
N ASN A 412 -39.96 -14.06 1.89
CA ASN A 412 -39.88 -15.31 1.13
C ASN A 412 -38.47 -15.65 0.57
N ILE A 413 -37.56 -14.68 0.48
CA ILE A 413 -36.17 -14.93 0.02
C ILE A 413 -35.26 -15.35 1.17
N GLU A 414 -35.46 -14.83 2.38
CA GLU A 414 -34.70 -15.23 3.56
C GLU A 414 -35.02 -16.66 4.01
N GLN A 415 -36.23 -17.17 3.73
CA GLN A 415 -36.58 -18.57 3.99
C GLN A 415 -36.02 -19.57 2.95
N LYS A 416 -35.41 -19.09 1.87
CA LYS A 416 -34.84 -19.93 0.79
C LYS A 416 -33.31 -19.88 0.70
N ARG A 417 -32.64 -19.24 1.66
CA ARG A 417 -31.20 -19.36 1.92
C ARG A 417 -31.01 -20.11 3.23
#